data_AF-A0A952R3G0-F1
#
_entry.id   AF-A0A952R3G0-F1
#
_cell.length_a   1.000
_cell.length_b   1.000
_cell.length_c   1.000
_cell.angle_alpha   90.00
_cell.angle_beta   90.00
_cell.angle_gamma   90.00
#
_symmetry.space_group_name_H-M   'P 1'
#
loop_
_entity.id
_entity.type
_entity.pdbx_description
1 polymer ?
#
loop_
_entity_poly.entity_id
_entity_poly.type
_entity_poly.pdbx_seq_one_letter_code
_entity_poly.pdbx_strand_id
1 'polypeptide(L)'
;MFDVTKAPRLRQLLVSVALLAVLSVAFALTLPRGTKIELRDTSGALIGVGKVEGDRELEFDMMRGQTGSAVMTFRLPDGSIASYDVFYGEGGTPLVVVDGQPLSLREVARLAGLSLDFDFEDRDDIRDDRDDRDGRRGDDRDRRDRDRDRDDDDDDDDDDDDWDDCDDDDDDDDDDDWDDCDD
;
A
#
# COMPACT_ATOMS: atom_id res chain seq x y z
N MET A 1 62.01 -9.68 -35.61
CA MET A 1 60.82 -9.97 -36.44
C MET A 1 59.65 -10.09 -35.48
N PHE A 2 58.94 -8.98 -35.24
CA PHE A 2 57.78 -8.94 -34.36
C PHE A 2 56.57 -8.65 -35.23
N ASP A 3 55.73 -9.65 -35.43
CA ASP A 3 54.42 -9.48 -36.06
C ASP A 3 53.42 -9.24 -34.92
N VAL A 4 53.03 -7.98 -34.75
CA VAL A 4 51.93 -7.56 -33.88
C VAL A 4 50.83 -7.09 -34.80
N THR A 5 50.04 -8.04 -35.28
CA THR A 5 48.88 -7.79 -36.12
C THR A 5 47.75 -7.25 -35.23
N LYS A 6 47.57 -5.93 -35.36
CA LYS A 6 46.44 -5.10 -34.93
C LYS A 6 45.13 -5.86 -34.72
N ALA A 7 44.64 -5.90 -33.48
CA ALA A 7 43.23 -6.13 -33.21
C ALA A 7 42.41 -4.86 -33.56
N PRO A 8 41.26 -5.00 -34.23
CA PRO A 8 40.50 -3.89 -34.78
C PRO A 8 39.74 -3.14 -33.70
N ARG A 9 39.67 -1.81 -33.89
CA ARG A 9 38.74 -0.92 -33.21
C ARG A 9 37.30 -1.34 -33.56
N LEU A 10 36.57 -1.93 -32.62
CA LEU A 10 35.10 -1.95 -32.68
C LEU A 10 34.54 -1.22 -31.46
N ARG A 11 33.86 -0.12 -31.77
CA ARG A 11 33.13 0.77 -30.87
C ARG A 11 31.83 0.09 -30.43
N GLN A 12 31.64 -0.05 -29.13
CA GLN A 12 30.35 -0.20 -28.41
C GLN A 12 30.76 -0.11 -26.93
N LEU A 13 30.91 1.07 -26.32
CA LEU A 13 29.83 1.95 -25.85
C LEU A 13 28.63 1.15 -25.38
N LEU A 14 28.63 0.77 -24.09
CA LEU A 14 27.44 0.66 -23.24
C LEU A 14 27.87 0.59 -21.76
N VAL A 15 27.54 1.68 -21.06
CA VAL A 15 27.13 1.80 -19.65
C VAL A 15 28.18 1.57 -18.54
N SER A 16 28.71 2.71 -18.09
CA SER A 16 29.22 2.93 -16.74
C SER A 16 28.06 3.05 -15.74
N VAL A 17 27.99 2.22 -14.69
CA VAL A 17 27.40 2.43 -13.33
C VAL A 17 27.78 1.16 -12.54
N ALA A 18 28.32 1.07 -11.33
CA ALA A 18 28.87 2.00 -10.35
C ALA A 18 29.90 1.21 -9.51
N LEU A 19 30.89 1.94 -9.00
CA LEU A 19 31.82 1.49 -7.97
C LEU A 19 31.02 1.17 -6.69
N LEU A 20 30.84 -0.11 -6.32
CA LEU A 20 30.32 -0.46 -4.99
C LEU A 20 31.47 -0.97 -4.13
N ALA A 21 31.99 -0.08 -3.28
CA ALA A 21 32.84 -0.48 -2.16
C ALA A 21 32.00 -1.36 -1.24
N VAL A 22 32.32 -2.65 -1.17
CA VAL A 22 31.71 -3.58 -0.20
C VAL A 22 32.31 -3.25 1.17
N LEU A 23 31.76 -2.22 1.81
CA LEU A 23 31.82 -2.12 3.26
C LEU A 23 30.83 -3.18 3.75
N SER A 24 31.32 -4.30 4.26
CA SER A 24 30.49 -5.30 4.95
C SER A 24 29.96 -4.67 6.23
N VAL A 25 28.87 -3.93 6.13
CA VAL A 25 28.11 -3.45 7.28
C VAL A 25 27.44 -4.67 7.89
N ALA A 26 27.77 -5.00 9.14
CA ALA A 26 27.06 -6.05 9.86
C ALA A 26 25.56 -5.70 9.84
N PHE A 27 24.78 -6.52 9.14
CA PHE A 27 23.37 -6.28 8.86
C PHE A 27 22.53 -6.48 10.13
N ALA A 28 22.25 -5.40 10.84
CA ALA A 28 21.15 -5.35 11.79
C ALA A 28 19.96 -4.70 11.06
N LEU A 29 19.22 -5.50 10.30
CA LEU A 29 17.97 -5.01 9.71
C LEU A 29 16.96 -4.83 10.83
N THR A 30 16.85 -3.62 11.36
CA THR A 30 15.78 -3.27 12.31
C THR A 30 14.58 -2.79 11.53
N LEU A 31 13.47 -3.52 11.63
CA LEU A 31 12.18 -3.15 11.04
C LEU A 31 11.24 -2.70 12.17
N PRO A 32 11.23 -1.42 12.56
CA PRO A 32 10.35 -0.93 13.62
C PRO A 32 8.88 -1.04 13.22
N ARG A 33 7.99 -1.12 14.22
CA ARG A 33 6.54 -1.08 14.02
C ARG A 33 6.13 0.11 13.15
N GLY A 34 5.22 -0.12 12.22
CA GLY A 34 4.76 0.88 11.25
C GLY A 34 5.68 1.02 10.03
N THR A 35 6.74 0.20 9.92
CA THR A 35 7.48 0.07 8.65
C THR A 35 6.54 -0.44 7.58
N LYS A 36 6.48 0.27 6.45
CA LYS A 36 5.70 -0.13 5.27
C LYS A 36 6.61 -0.73 4.22
N ILE A 37 6.16 -1.76 3.54
CA ILE A 37 6.89 -2.47 2.49
C ILE A 37 6.05 -2.41 1.21
N GLU A 38 6.70 -2.06 0.10
CA GLU A 38 6.11 -2.14 -1.24
C GLU A 38 7.01 -3.03 -2.11
N LEU A 39 6.42 -3.96 -2.85
CA LEU A 39 7.11 -4.74 -3.87
C LEU A 39 6.61 -4.33 -5.25
N ARG A 40 7.52 -3.90 -6.12
CA ARG A 40 7.21 -3.44 -7.47
C ARG A 40 7.96 -4.23 -8.52
N ASP A 41 7.26 -4.61 -9.58
CA ASP A 41 7.89 -5.26 -10.74
C ASP A 41 8.78 -4.29 -11.54
N THR A 42 9.46 -4.80 -12.56
CA THR A 42 10.33 -3.98 -13.43
C THR A 42 9.59 -2.93 -14.25
N SER A 43 8.27 -3.05 -14.42
CA SER A 43 7.43 -2.04 -15.08
C SER A 43 7.02 -0.92 -14.12
N GLY A 44 7.24 -1.09 -12.81
CA GLY A 44 6.83 -0.19 -11.74
C GLY A 44 5.46 -0.51 -11.15
N ALA A 45 4.80 -1.57 -11.60
CA ALA A 45 3.52 -2.01 -11.06
C ALA A 45 3.70 -2.51 -9.62
N LEU A 46 2.79 -2.13 -8.73
CA LEU A 46 2.73 -2.66 -7.38
C LEU A 46 2.20 -4.09 -7.43
N ILE A 47 2.95 -5.02 -6.85
CA ILE A 47 2.66 -6.46 -6.89
C ILE A 47 2.70 -7.13 -5.52
N GLY A 48 3.04 -6.38 -4.48
CA GLY A 48 2.90 -6.81 -3.09
C GLY A 48 3.06 -5.62 -2.16
N VAL A 49 2.47 -5.76 -0.98
CA VAL A 49 2.47 -4.78 0.10
C VAL A 49 2.71 -5.49 1.40
N GLY A 50 3.21 -4.76 2.39
CA GLY A 50 3.27 -5.31 3.73
C GLY A 50 3.56 -4.25 4.76
N LYS A 51 3.41 -4.64 6.01
CA LYS A 51 3.54 -3.73 7.14
C LYS A 51 4.00 -4.47 8.37
N VAL A 52 4.84 -3.81 9.16
CA VAL A 52 5.17 -4.30 10.50
C VAL A 52 4.05 -3.88 11.45
N GLU A 53 3.23 -4.86 11.79
CA GLU A 53 2.03 -4.79 12.63
C GLU A 53 2.32 -5.30 14.06
N GLY A 54 1.45 -4.93 15.01
CA GLY A 54 1.58 -5.38 16.39
C GLY A 54 2.95 -5.12 17.02
N ASP A 55 3.38 -6.02 17.92
CA ASP A 55 4.68 -5.89 18.61
C ASP A 55 5.82 -6.63 17.89
N ARG A 56 5.53 -7.66 17.06
CA ARG A 56 6.55 -8.52 16.42
C ARG A 56 6.12 -9.22 15.12
N GLU A 57 5.17 -8.69 14.37
CA GLU A 57 4.67 -9.33 13.16
C GLU A 57 4.97 -8.50 11.92
N LEU A 58 5.43 -9.17 10.86
CA LEU A 58 5.44 -8.62 9.51
C LEU A 58 4.32 -9.32 8.73
N GLU A 59 3.30 -8.56 8.36
CA GLU A 59 2.27 -8.96 7.41
C GLU A 59 2.74 -8.59 6.00
N PHE A 60 2.59 -9.49 5.03
CA PHE A 60 2.97 -9.23 3.65
C PHE A 60 2.15 -10.03 2.66
N ASP A 61 1.48 -9.30 1.78
CA ASP A 61 0.60 -9.81 0.74
C ASP A 61 1.18 -9.58 -0.64
N MET A 62 1.02 -10.56 -1.52
CA MET A 62 1.65 -10.55 -2.83
C MET A 62 0.80 -11.22 -3.89
N MET A 63 0.80 -10.68 -5.11
CA MET A 63 0.18 -11.36 -6.23
C MET A 63 0.87 -12.69 -6.54
N ARG A 64 0.09 -13.70 -6.92
CA ARG A 64 0.64 -14.98 -7.40
C ARG A 64 1.36 -14.85 -8.75
N GLY A 65 2.21 -15.84 -9.04
CA GLY A 65 2.76 -16.05 -10.38
C GLY A 65 3.85 -15.06 -10.81
N GLN A 66 4.44 -14.32 -9.88
CA GLN A 66 5.52 -13.39 -10.19
C GLN A 66 6.79 -14.14 -10.62
N THR A 67 7.51 -13.58 -11.60
CA THR A 67 8.75 -14.14 -12.15
C THR A 67 9.75 -13.02 -12.48
N GLY A 68 11.01 -13.38 -12.67
CA GLY A 68 12.06 -12.40 -12.98
C GLY A 68 12.56 -11.67 -11.73
N SER A 69 12.61 -10.34 -11.81
CA SER A 69 13.12 -9.47 -10.74
C SER A 69 12.11 -8.39 -10.37
N ALA A 70 12.22 -7.88 -9.15
CA ALA A 70 11.42 -6.80 -8.61
C ALA A 70 12.27 -5.94 -7.66
N VAL A 71 11.72 -4.83 -7.21
CA VAL A 71 12.31 -3.97 -6.18
C VAL A 71 11.40 -3.95 -4.98
N MET A 72 11.94 -4.30 -3.80
CA MET A 72 11.25 -4.17 -2.53
C MET A 72 11.74 -2.93 -1.80
N THR A 73 10.81 -2.03 -1.49
CA THR A 73 11.09 -0.77 -0.80
C THR A 73 10.53 -0.82 0.61
N PHE A 74 11.38 -0.56 1.59
CA PHE A 74 11.03 -0.42 3.00
C PHE A 74 10.99 1.07 3.33
N ARG A 75 9.88 1.54 3.89
CA ARG A 75 9.69 2.90 4.39
C ARG A 75 9.54 2.83 5.91
N LEU A 76 10.55 3.30 6.63
CA LEU A 76 10.54 3.31 8.08
C LEU A 76 9.73 4.50 8.62
N PRO A 77 9.23 4.43 9.87
CA PRO A 77 8.46 5.50 10.50
C PRO A 77 9.22 6.82 10.66
N ASP A 78 10.55 6.78 10.70
CA ASP A 78 11.41 7.97 10.75
C ASP A 78 11.56 8.66 9.37
N GLY A 79 10.94 8.11 8.33
CA GLY A 79 11.02 8.58 6.95
C GLY A 79 12.19 8.00 6.15
N SER A 80 13.06 7.19 6.77
CA SER A 80 14.14 6.50 6.07
C SER A 80 13.60 5.50 5.06
N ILE A 81 14.26 5.39 3.90
CA ILE A 81 13.88 4.48 2.83
C ILE A 81 15.07 3.56 2.51
N ALA A 82 14.81 2.25 2.50
CA ALA A 82 15.74 1.25 1.99
C ALA A 82 15.10 0.54 0.79
N SER A 83 15.90 0.13 -0.18
CA SER A 83 15.41 -0.63 -1.33
C SER A 83 16.36 -1.76 -1.68
N TYR A 84 15.79 -2.90 -2.01
CA TYR A 84 16.51 -4.14 -2.26
C TYR A 84 16.00 -4.77 -3.55
N ASP A 85 16.93 -5.38 -4.28
CA ASP A 85 16.57 -6.23 -5.41
C ASP A 85 15.89 -7.49 -4.88
N VAL A 86 14.85 -7.93 -5.57
CA VAL A 86 14.12 -9.17 -5.29
C VAL A 86 14.14 -10.07 -6.51
N PHE A 87 14.36 -11.35 -6.26
CA PHE A 87 14.17 -12.42 -7.24
C PHE A 87 13.10 -13.38 -6.75
N TYR A 88 12.51 -14.15 -7.67
CA TYR A 88 11.51 -15.15 -7.31
C TYR A 88 12.13 -16.54 -7.32
N GLY A 89 11.99 -17.24 -6.19
CA GLY A 89 12.37 -18.63 -6.03
C GLY A 89 11.32 -19.59 -6.59
N GLU A 90 11.42 -20.86 -6.19
CA GLU A 90 10.42 -21.88 -6.51
C GLU A 90 9.03 -21.46 -5.99
N GLY A 91 7.99 -21.69 -6.79
CA GLY A 91 6.61 -21.32 -6.43
C GLY A 91 6.33 -19.81 -6.41
N GLY A 92 7.26 -18.96 -6.87
CA GLY A 92 7.08 -17.51 -6.91
C GLY A 92 7.37 -16.80 -5.58
N THR A 93 8.01 -17.48 -4.62
CA THR A 93 8.36 -16.89 -3.32
C THR A 93 9.42 -15.79 -3.48
N PRO A 94 9.24 -14.60 -2.86
CA PRO A 94 10.21 -13.52 -2.96
C PRO A 94 11.50 -13.81 -2.17
N LEU A 95 12.64 -13.55 -2.82
CA LEU A 95 13.99 -13.62 -2.28
C LEU A 95 14.64 -12.24 -2.35
N VAL A 96 14.85 -11.61 -1.19
CA VAL A 96 15.43 -10.27 -1.04
C VAL A 96 16.95 -10.37 -1.04
N VAL A 97 17.62 -9.57 -1.86
CA VAL A 97 19.08 -9.52 -1.91
C VAL A 97 19.59 -8.56 -0.85
N VAL A 98 20.13 -9.13 0.22
CA VAL A 98 20.70 -8.44 1.36
C VAL A 98 22.21 -8.70 1.38
N ASP A 99 23.03 -7.66 1.26
CA ASP A 99 24.50 -7.76 1.16
C ASP A 99 24.99 -8.77 0.09
N GLY A 100 24.25 -8.85 -1.02
CA GLY A 100 24.56 -9.79 -2.10
C GLY A 100 24.22 -11.25 -1.80
N GLN A 101 23.49 -11.53 -0.72
CA GLN A 101 22.94 -12.84 -0.40
C GLN A 101 21.41 -12.82 -0.59
N PRO A 102 20.83 -13.78 -1.34
CA PRO A 102 19.39 -13.92 -1.44
C PRO A 102 18.85 -14.54 -0.14
N LEU A 103 17.93 -13.84 0.51
CA LEU A 103 17.23 -14.30 1.71
C LEU A 103 15.73 -14.35 1.43
N SER A 104 15.04 -15.38 1.90
CA SER A 104 13.58 -15.38 1.89
C SER A 104 13.04 -14.26 2.78
N LEU A 105 11.84 -13.74 2.47
CA LEU A 105 11.21 -12.73 3.31
C LEU A 105 11.04 -13.21 4.77
N ARG A 106 10.84 -14.51 4.98
CA ARG A 106 10.78 -15.13 6.31
C ARG A 106 12.10 -15.02 7.07
N GLU A 107 13.23 -15.15 6.39
CA GLU A 107 14.55 -14.97 7.00
C GLU A 107 14.82 -13.50 7.30
N VAL A 108 14.43 -12.59 6.40
CA VAL A 108 14.49 -11.15 6.62
C VAL A 108 13.71 -10.75 7.88
N ALA A 109 12.45 -11.19 8.00
CA ALA A 109 11.62 -10.97 9.18
C ALA A 109 12.27 -11.53 10.46
N ARG A 110 12.76 -12.78 10.41
CA ARG A 110 13.42 -13.42 11.55
C ARG A 110 14.68 -12.70 12.00
N LEU A 111 15.49 -12.20 11.07
CA LEU A 111 16.68 -11.40 11.38
C LEU A 111 16.32 -10.06 12.04
N ALA A 112 15.15 -9.50 11.71
CA ALA A 112 14.58 -8.33 12.36
C ALA A 112 13.88 -8.65 13.70
N GLY A 113 13.78 -9.92 14.09
CA GLY A 113 13.09 -10.35 15.31
C GLY A 113 11.56 -10.44 15.18
N LEU A 114 11.06 -10.60 13.96
CA LEU A 114 9.63 -10.67 13.62
C LEU A 114 9.19 -12.07 13.19
N SER A 115 7.91 -12.41 13.42
CA SER A 115 7.21 -13.44 12.65
C SER A 115 6.86 -12.89 11.27
N LEU A 116 6.71 -13.79 10.29
CA LEU A 116 6.16 -13.44 8.98
C LEU A 116 4.80 -14.10 8.87
N ASP A 117 3.77 -13.27 8.69
CA ASP A 117 2.52 -13.67 8.08
C ASP A 117 2.59 -13.33 6.60
N PHE A 118 2.38 -14.31 5.74
CA PHE A 118 2.58 -14.16 4.30
C PHE A 118 1.49 -14.86 3.54
N ASP A 119 0.79 -14.07 2.75
CA ASP A 119 -0.31 -14.54 1.92
C ASP A 119 -0.16 -14.11 0.47
N PHE A 120 -0.90 -14.85 -0.35
CA PHE A 120 -0.96 -14.63 -1.79
C PHE A 120 -2.37 -14.20 -2.15
N GLU A 121 -2.51 -12.97 -2.59
CA GLU A 121 -3.78 -12.37 -2.97
C GLU A 121 -4.01 -12.36 -4.48
N ASP A 122 -5.28 -12.25 -4.85
CA ASP A 122 -5.68 -11.95 -6.22
C ASP A 122 -5.48 -10.44 -6.48
N ARG A 123 -5.36 -10.07 -7.75
CA ARG A 123 -4.86 -8.74 -8.18
C ARG A 123 -5.68 -7.55 -7.67
N ASP A 124 -6.94 -7.79 -7.35
CA ASP A 124 -7.91 -6.74 -7.05
C ASP A 124 -7.78 -6.26 -5.58
N ASP A 125 -7.24 -7.09 -4.67
CA ASP A 125 -7.20 -6.79 -3.23
C ASP A 125 -6.02 -5.88 -2.83
N ILE A 126 -4.83 -6.06 -3.43
CA ILE A 126 -3.60 -5.29 -3.10
C ILE A 126 -3.73 -3.77 -3.36
N ARG A 127 -4.69 -3.35 -4.19
CA ARG A 127 -4.86 -1.93 -4.55
C ARG A 127 -5.60 -1.13 -3.49
N ASP A 128 -6.44 -1.78 -2.70
CA ASP A 128 -7.38 -1.11 -1.80
C ASP A 128 -6.70 -0.68 -0.48
N ASP A 129 -5.67 -1.42 -0.04
CA ASP A 129 -4.80 -1.03 1.10
C ASP A 129 -3.97 0.24 0.87
N ARG A 130 -3.99 0.76 -0.36
CA ARG A 130 -3.35 2.03 -0.70
C ARG A 130 -4.14 3.23 -0.15
N ASP A 131 -5.44 3.09 0.07
CA ASP A 131 -6.35 4.21 0.24
C ASP A 131 -6.49 4.73 1.69
N ASP A 132 -5.85 4.06 2.65
CA ASP A 132 -5.64 4.61 4.00
C ASP A 132 -4.74 5.85 4.04
N ARG A 133 -4.18 6.27 2.88
CA ARG A 133 -3.44 7.52 2.76
C ARG A 133 -4.32 8.76 2.60
N ASP A 134 -5.63 8.60 2.41
CA ASP A 134 -6.55 9.71 2.16
C ASP A 134 -7.66 9.83 3.22
N GLY A 135 -7.40 9.39 4.46
CA GLY A 135 -8.23 9.60 5.66
C GLY A 135 -8.41 11.07 6.10
N ARG A 136 -8.52 12.01 5.16
CA ARG A 136 -9.04 13.38 5.33
C ARG A 136 -9.76 13.86 4.06
N ARG A 137 -10.78 13.13 3.60
CA ARG A 137 -11.88 13.71 2.82
C ARG A 137 -13.25 13.26 3.34
N GLY A 138 -13.35 13.07 4.66
CA GLY A 138 -14.58 13.33 5.40
C GLY A 138 -14.50 14.75 5.94
N ASP A 139 -14.90 15.73 5.14
CA ASP A 139 -15.45 16.97 5.67
C ASP A 139 -16.80 17.10 4.97
N ASP A 140 -17.73 16.33 5.50
CA ASP A 140 -19.16 16.52 5.39
C ASP A 140 -19.46 17.98 5.73
N ARG A 141 -19.49 18.83 4.71
CA ARG A 141 -20.00 20.20 4.82
C ARG A 141 -21.51 20.17 4.67
N ASP A 142 -22.14 19.41 5.54
CA ASP A 142 -23.55 19.61 5.85
C ASP A 142 -23.63 20.34 7.18
N ARG A 143 -24.32 21.49 7.11
CA ARG A 143 -24.93 22.25 8.20
C ARG A 143 -24.01 23.22 8.94
N ARG A 144 -24.15 24.51 8.59
CA ARG A 144 -24.73 25.52 9.49
C ARG A 144 -24.82 26.90 8.81
N ASP A 145 -26.06 27.34 8.65
CA ASP A 145 -26.56 28.62 9.16
C ASP A 145 -26.16 29.95 8.51
N ARG A 146 -27.20 30.58 7.94
CA ARG A 146 -27.63 31.99 8.12
C ARG A 146 -27.31 33.02 7.04
N ASP A 147 -28.38 33.35 6.33
CA ASP A 147 -28.99 34.68 6.22
C ASP A 147 -28.12 35.82 5.68
N ARG A 148 -28.42 36.22 4.43
CA ARG A 148 -28.95 37.55 4.10
C ARG A 148 -28.97 37.73 2.58
N ASP A 149 -30.15 37.57 2.01
CA ASP A 149 -30.66 38.29 0.84
C ASP A 149 -32.19 38.20 1.00
N ARG A 150 -32.83 39.01 1.86
CA ARG A 150 -33.54 40.25 1.49
C ARG A 150 -33.78 40.37 -0.01
N ASP A 151 -35.04 40.18 -0.38
CA ASP A 151 -35.84 40.86 -1.42
C ASP A 151 -37.02 39.89 -1.65
N ASP A 152 -38.16 40.09 -0.98
CA ASP A 152 -39.28 40.94 -1.40
C ASP A 152 -40.45 40.03 -1.81
N ASP A 153 -41.61 40.38 -1.26
CA ASP A 153 -42.97 40.17 -1.79
C ASP A 153 -43.77 38.89 -1.49
N ASP A 154 -44.91 39.16 -0.85
CA ASP A 154 -46.25 38.57 -1.03
C ASP A 154 -46.68 37.38 -0.15
N ASP A 155 -47.35 37.75 0.94
CA ASP A 155 -48.76 37.46 1.25
C ASP A 155 -49.28 36.01 1.39
N ASP A 156 -50.18 35.90 2.38
CA ASP A 156 -51.23 34.89 2.62
C ASP A 156 -50.82 33.62 3.41
N ASP A 157 -51.17 33.56 4.70
CA ASP A 157 -52.38 32.91 5.26
C ASP A 157 -52.11 31.40 5.43
N ASP A 158 -51.82 30.87 6.62
CA ASP A 158 -52.74 30.47 7.70
C ASP A 158 -52.52 28.96 7.94
N ASP A 159 -52.89 28.50 9.14
CA ASP A 159 -53.08 27.10 9.58
C ASP A 159 -51.80 26.34 10.01
N ASP A 160 -51.51 26.27 11.33
CA ASP A 160 -52.02 25.30 12.33
C ASP A 160 -51.00 24.15 12.50
N ASP A 161 -50.34 24.04 13.67
CA ASP A 161 -50.70 23.09 14.73
C ASP A 161 -50.69 21.64 14.16
N ASP A 162 -49.71 20.76 14.44
CA ASP A 162 -49.57 20.05 15.72
C ASP A 162 -48.59 18.86 15.53
N TRP A 163 -47.82 18.54 16.58
CA TRP A 163 -47.38 17.23 17.13
C TRP A 163 -47.37 15.98 16.19
N ASP A 164 -46.36 15.12 16.19
CA ASP A 164 -46.02 14.22 17.30
C ASP A 164 -44.68 13.50 17.04
N ASP A 165 -44.09 13.07 18.15
CA ASP A 165 -42.88 12.28 18.30
C ASP A 165 -42.96 10.92 17.58
N CYS A 166 -41.91 10.57 16.81
CA CYS A 166 -41.60 9.19 16.43
C CYS A 166 -40.28 8.79 17.11
N ASP A 167 -40.32 8.72 18.43
CA ASP A 167 -39.50 7.79 19.19
C ASP A 167 -40.14 6.40 18.99
N ASP A 168 -39.42 5.47 18.35
CA ASP A 168 -39.64 4.04 18.55
C ASP A 168 -38.27 3.33 18.45
N ASP A 169 -37.69 3.10 19.62
CA ASP A 169 -36.89 1.92 19.90
C ASP A 169 -37.81 0.70 19.68
N ASP A 170 -37.41 -0.29 18.88
CA ASP A 170 -37.60 -1.70 19.25
C ASP A 170 -36.88 -2.67 18.31
N ASP A 171 -36.35 -3.69 18.98
CA ASP A 171 -35.75 -4.91 18.49
C ASP A 171 -36.74 -5.82 17.73
N ASP A 172 -36.16 -6.83 17.07
CA ASP A 172 -36.77 -8.10 16.68
C ASP A 172 -37.62 -8.19 15.40
N ASP A 173 -37.05 -8.95 14.46
CA ASP A 173 -37.65 -10.02 13.65
C ASP A 173 -38.87 -9.77 12.72
N ASP A 174 -38.74 -10.43 11.57
CA ASP A 174 -39.76 -10.84 10.61
C ASP A 174 -40.24 -9.82 9.54
N ASP A 175 -39.73 -10.08 8.33
CA ASP A 175 -40.48 -10.41 7.12
C ASP A 175 -41.74 -9.59 6.74
N ASP A 176 -41.76 -9.31 5.44
CA ASP A 176 -42.91 -9.04 4.58
C ASP A 176 -43.45 -7.59 4.57
N ASP A 177 -43.16 -6.96 3.43
CA ASP A 177 -44.19 -6.56 2.46
C ASP A 177 -44.83 -5.14 2.50
N TRP A 178 -44.78 -4.53 1.31
CA TRP A 178 -45.65 -3.52 0.70
C TRP A 178 -45.52 -2.02 1.05
N ASP A 179 -45.20 -1.30 -0.03
CA ASP A 179 -45.87 -0.08 -0.52
C ASP A 179 -45.51 1.30 0.04
N ASP A 180 -45.14 2.14 -0.93
CA ASP A 180 -45.62 3.50 -1.12
C ASP A 180 -45.32 4.53 -0.02
N CYS A 181 -44.18 5.19 -0.18
CA CYS A 181 -44.09 6.63 0.05
C CYS A 181 -43.63 7.29 -1.26
N ASP A 182 -44.60 7.55 -2.15
CA ASP A 182 -44.50 8.54 -3.22
C ASP A 182 -44.31 9.94 -2.59
N ASP A 183 -43.29 10.66 -3.04
CA ASP A 183 -43.36 12.10 -3.33
C ASP A 183 -42.45 12.44 -4.52
#